data_AF-A0A3Q4GY44-F1
#
_entry.id   AF-A0A3Q4GY44-F1
#
_cell.length_a   1.000
_cell.length_b   1.000
_cell.length_c   1.000
_cell.angle_alpha   90.00
_cell.angle_beta   90.00
_cell.angle_gamma   90.00
#
_symmetry.space_group_name_H-M   'P 1'
#
loop_
_entity.id
_entity.type
_entity.pdbx_description
1 polymer ?
#
loop_
_entity_poly.entity_id
_entity_poly.type
_entity_poly.pdbx_seq_one_letter_code
_entity_poly.pdbx_strand_id
1 'polypeptide(L)'
;MGDREPPVFGSLEEELEYWKEQAAKHQQSAEEAQEELQEFQQMSRDYEVELETELKQYETRNRELLAANNRLRMELENYKDKYETQHSEACRQISSLEGDLAETTAVRDQLHKYIRELEQANDDLERAKRATIMSLEDFEQRMNQVIERNAFLESELDEKENLLESVQRLKDEARDLRQELAVQQKQQVQERKPSFSSAPLPSAATPSRPPASAEPFSTPQPPVSRGHLSGTPLTTSARISALNIVGELLRKVGVRSSARVGFRSWIQAAAVKVKMLFGPSSLSTPGLPNVTQVSPLSPLQDTDYRSSADTLLQTRRDVFVCSLTGLFSALALGFELIY
;
A
#
# COMPACT_ATOMS: atom_id res chain seq x y z
N MET A 1 3.37 -40.33 -109.24
CA MET A 1 4.18 -41.40 -109.88
C MET A 1 4.04 -41.21 -111.38
N GLY A 2 4.94 -40.43 -111.99
CA GLY A 2 4.97 -40.34 -113.45
C GLY A 2 5.63 -41.60 -113.98
N ASP A 3 4.96 -42.30 -114.91
CA ASP A 3 5.57 -43.38 -115.68
C ASP A 3 6.82 -42.83 -116.38
N ARG A 4 7.99 -43.26 -115.90
CA ARG A 4 9.25 -43.00 -116.58
C ARG A 4 9.39 -44.07 -117.66
N GLU A 5 9.46 -43.65 -118.92
CA GLU A 5 9.75 -44.54 -120.04
C GLU A 5 11.04 -45.35 -119.74
N PRO A 6 11.07 -46.65 -120.11
CA PRO A 6 12.21 -47.50 -119.84
C PRO A 6 13.45 -46.97 -120.59
N PRO A 7 14.61 -46.89 -119.93
CA PRO A 7 15.82 -46.38 -120.57
C PRO A 7 16.22 -47.28 -121.74
N VAL A 8 16.59 -46.68 -122.87
CA VAL A 8 17.03 -47.40 -124.07
C VAL A 8 18.57 -47.43 -124.05
N PHE A 9 19.16 -48.62 -124.07
CA PHE A 9 20.60 -48.82 -123.92
C PHE A 9 21.27 -49.14 -125.27
N GLY A 10 22.47 -48.60 -125.51
CA GLY A 10 23.25 -48.84 -126.73
C GLY A 10 24.03 -50.16 -126.69
N SER A 11 24.21 -50.76 -125.51
CA SER A 11 24.84 -52.08 -125.32
C SER A 11 24.35 -52.76 -124.03
N LEU A 12 24.50 -54.09 -123.96
CA LEU A 12 24.19 -54.89 -122.76
C LEU A 12 25.03 -54.48 -121.54
N GLU A 13 26.22 -53.94 -121.77
CA GLU A 13 27.14 -53.44 -120.73
C GLU A 13 26.63 -52.13 -120.11
N GLU A 14 26.04 -51.26 -120.93
CA GLU A 14 25.43 -49.99 -120.51
C GLU A 14 24.13 -50.22 -119.72
N GLU A 15 23.33 -51.23 -120.11
CA GLU A 15 22.16 -51.67 -119.35
C GLU A 15 22.54 -52.23 -117.97
N LEU A 16 23.57 -53.08 -117.90
CA LEU A 16 24.08 -53.63 -116.65
C LEU A 16 24.59 -52.53 -115.70
N GLU A 17 25.37 -51.58 -116.23
CA GLU A 17 25.92 -50.50 -115.41
C GLU A 17 24.81 -49.55 -114.92
N TYR A 18 23.78 -49.27 -115.74
CA TYR A 18 22.62 -48.49 -115.32
C TYR A 18 21.85 -49.13 -114.15
N TRP A 19 21.52 -50.42 -114.25
CA TRP A 19 20.77 -51.11 -113.18
C TRP A 19 21.60 -51.25 -111.91
N LYS A 20 22.92 -51.43 -112.04
CA LYS A 20 23.86 -51.44 -110.92
C LYS A 20 23.96 -50.08 -110.25
N GLU A 21 24.02 -48.99 -111.03
CA GLU A 21 24.00 -47.62 -110.51
C GLU A 21 22.65 -47.31 -109.82
N GLN A 22 21.53 -47.75 -110.38
CA GLN A 22 20.22 -47.57 -109.74
C GLN A 22 20.05 -48.39 -108.47
N ALA A 23 20.52 -49.64 -108.45
CA ALA A 23 20.57 -50.43 -107.22
C ALA A 23 21.43 -49.76 -106.16
N ALA A 24 22.60 -49.22 -106.54
CA ALA A 24 23.48 -48.48 -105.63
C ALA A 24 22.80 -47.21 -105.09
N LYS A 25 22.09 -46.43 -105.92
CA LYS A 25 21.34 -45.24 -105.46
C LYS A 25 20.18 -45.60 -104.54
N HIS A 26 19.43 -46.67 -104.84
CA HIS A 26 18.34 -47.13 -103.96
C HIS A 26 18.88 -47.67 -102.64
N GLN A 27 20.01 -48.38 -102.67
CA GLN A 27 20.70 -48.83 -101.47
C GLN A 27 21.17 -47.64 -100.63
N GLN A 28 21.85 -46.66 -101.24
CA GLN A 28 22.26 -45.44 -100.54
C GLN A 28 21.07 -44.70 -99.93
N SER A 29 19.97 -44.52 -100.68
CA SER A 29 18.77 -43.87 -100.16
C SER A 29 18.11 -44.65 -99.02
N ALA A 30 18.15 -45.99 -99.03
CA ALA A 30 17.66 -46.82 -97.94
C ALA A 30 18.56 -46.73 -96.71
N GLU A 31 19.88 -46.67 -96.91
CA GLU A 31 20.88 -46.46 -95.85
C GLU A 31 20.68 -45.08 -95.19
N GLU A 32 20.56 -44.00 -95.98
CA GLU A 32 20.29 -42.63 -95.50
C GLU A 32 18.97 -42.56 -94.70
N ALA A 33 17.89 -43.15 -95.22
CA ALA A 33 16.60 -43.19 -94.50
C ALA A 33 16.66 -44.01 -93.21
N GLN A 34 17.48 -45.07 -93.19
CA GLN A 34 17.71 -45.88 -92.00
C GLN A 34 18.53 -45.12 -90.95
N GLU A 35 19.52 -44.33 -91.35
CA GLU A 35 20.28 -43.45 -90.47
C GLU A 35 19.38 -42.34 -89.89
N GLU A 36 18.60 -41.65 -90.72
CA GLU A 36 17.66 -40.61 -90.27
C GLU A 36 16.63 -41.16 -89.26
N LEU A 37 16.10 -42.37 -89.50
CA LEU A 37 15.20 -43.02 -88.56
C LEU A 37 15.88 -43.34 -87.23
N GLN A 38 17.15 -43.79 -87.26
CA GLN A 38 17.90 -44.07 -86.04
C GLN A 38 18.17 -42.79 -85.25
N GLU A 39 18.54 -41.71 -85.92
CA GLU A 39 18.71 -40.39 -85.29
C GLU A 39 17.41 -39.90 -84.67
N PHE A 40 16.29 -39.97 -85.39
CA PHE A 40 14.98 -39.59 -84.86
C PHE A 40 14.59 -40.41 -83.63
N GLN A 41 14.78 -41.73 -83.67
CA GLN A 41 14.52 -42.61 -82.53
C GLN A 41 15.41 -42.27 -81.33
N GLN A 42 16.68 -41.92 -81.58
CA GLN A 42 17.60 -41.52 -80.52
C GLN A 42 17.18 -40.18 -79.91
N MET A 43 16.87 -39.17 -80.73
CA MET A 43 16.38 -37.87 -80.26
C MET A 43 15.06 -37.98 -79.48
N SER A 44 14.14 -38.86 -79.90
CA SER A 44 12.90 -39.13 -79.15
C SER A 44 13.20 -39.71 -77.77
N ARG A 45 14.12 -40.68 -77.68
CA ARG A 45 14.53 -41.27 -76.40
C ARG A 45 15.19 -40.24 -75.48
N ASP A 46 16.08 -39.42 -76.03
CA ASP A 46 16.77 -38.38 -75.25
C ASP A 46 15.76 -37.34 -74.73
N TYR A 47 14.79 -36.93 -75.55
CA TYR A 47 13.71 -36.04 -75.13
C TYR A 47 12.78 -36.64 -74.07
N GLU A 48 12.42 -37.92 -74.19
CA GLU A 48 11.65 -38.65 -73.17
C GLU A 48 12.39 -38.66 -71.83
N VAL A 49 13.70 -38.89 -71.84
CA VAL A 49 14.53 -38.85 -70.63
C VAL A 49 14.55 -37.44 -70.03
N GLU A 50 14.69 -36.40 -70.83
CA GLU A 50 14.61 -35.01 -70.35
C GLU A 50 13.27 -34.73 -69.66
N LEU A 51 12.14 -35.08 -70.29
CA LEU A 51 10.81 -34.94 -69.71
C LEU A 51 10.64 -35.73 -68.40
N GLU A 52 11.14 -36.97 -68.36
CA GLU A 52 11.12 -37.77 -67.13
C GLU A 52 11.94 -37.14 -66.00
N THR A 53 13.09 -36.54 -66.33
CA THR A 53 13.91 -35.87 -65.31
C THR A 53 13.22 -34.63 -64.76
N GLU A 54 12.57 -33.83 -65.60
CA GLU A 54 11.77 -32.68 -65.17
C GLU A 54 10.60 -33.12 -64.29
N LEU A 55 9.87 -34.17 -64.71
CA LEU A 55 8.76 -34.71 -63.93
C LEU A 55 9.23 -35.19 -62.54
N LYS A 56 10.35 -35.92 -62.47
CA LYS A 56 10.95 -36.36 -61.19
C LYS A 56 11.36 -35.19 -60.30
N GLN A 57 11.88 -34.10 -60.90
CA GLN A 57 12.21 -32.87 -60.16
C GLN A 57 10.94 -32.21 -59.59
N TYR A 58 9.88 -32.07 -60.40
CA TYR A 58 8.61 -31.50 -59.94
C TYR A 58 7.95 -32.34 -58.85
N GLU A 59 7.94 -33.66 -58.99
CA GLU A 59 7.41 -34.58 -57.97
C GLU A 59 8.19 -34.45 -56.66
N THR A 60 9.52 -34.37 -56.73
CA THR A 60 10.37 -34.21 -55.55
C THR A 60 10.11 -32.88 -54.87
N ARG A 61 10.05 -31.78 -55.63
CA ARG A 61 9.73 -30.45 -55.11
C ARG A 61 8.35 -30.40 -54.48
N ASN A 62 7.35 -31.04 -55.09
CA ASN A 62 6.00 -31.11 -54.53
C ASN A 62 5.98 -31.90 -53.21
N ARG A 63 6.71 -33.02 -53.15
CA ARG A 63 6.84 -33.83 -51.94
C ARG A 63 7.50 -33.04 -50.79
N GLU A 64 8.55 -32.28 -51.09
CA GLU A 64 9.22 -31.39 -50.13
C GLU A 64 8.30 -30.26 -49.64
N LEU A 65 7.57 -29.61 -50.55
CA LEU A 65 6.61 -28.56 -50.21
C LEU A 65 5.49 -29.10 -49.31
N LEU A 66 4.97 -30.30 -49.59
CA LEU A 66 3.96 -30.95 -48.73
C LEU A 66 4.52 -31.28 -47.34
N ALA A 67 5.75 -31.80 -47.26
CA ALA A 67 6.40 -32.07 -45.98
C ALA A 67 6.61 -30.78 -45.16
N ALA A 68 7.08 -29.72 -45.81
CA ALA A 68 7.24 -28.41 -45.19
C ALA A 68 5.89 -27.81 -44.73
N ASN A 69 4.85 -27.93 -45.55
CA ASN A 69 3.51 -27.45 -45.20
C ASN A 69 2.95 -28.19 -43.98
N ASN A 70 3.09 -29.52 -43.93
CA ASN A 70 2.67 -30.32 -42.78
C ASN A 70 3.45 -29.96 -41.51
N ARG A 71 4.77 -29.75 -41.63
CA ARG A 71 5.59 -29.29 -40.51
C ARG A 71 5.12 -27.93 -39.98
N LEU A 72 4.93 -26.96 -40.87
CA LEU A 72 4.46 -25.62 -40.49
C LEU A 72 3.07 -25.66 -39.86
N ARG A 73 2.17 -26.52 -40.34
CA ARG A 73 0.84 -26.74 -39.73
C ARG A 73 0.96 -27.28 -38.31
N MET A 74 1.84 -28.26 -38.07
CA MET A 74 2.07 -28.79 -36.73
C MET A 74 2.69 -27.75 -35.80
N GLU A 75 3.65 -26.95 -36.30
CA GLU A 75 4.24 -25.85 -35.54
C GLU A 75 3.18 -24.81 -35.16
N LEU A 76 2.29 -24.45 -36.09
CA LEU A 76 1.19 -23.53 -35.85
C LEU A 76 0.24 -24.05 -34.76
N GLU A 77 -0.21 -25.30 -34.84
CA GLU A 77 -1.11 -25.86 -33.81
C GLU A 77 -0.42 -25.92 -32.45
N ASN A 78 0.87 -26.29 -32.41
CA ASN A 78 1.65 -26.28 -31.17
C ASN A 78 1.77 -24.87 -30.57
N TYR A 79 1.94 -23.82 -31.38
CA TYR A 79 1.94 -22.44 -30.88
C TYR A 79 0.57 -22.00 -30.40
N LYS A 80 -0.49 -22.43 -31.07
CA LYS A 80 -1.88 -22.16 -30.68
C LYS A 80 -2.23 -22.82 -29.35
N ASP A 81 -1.86 -24.09 -29.16
CA ASP A 81 -2.04 -24.81 -27.89
C ASP A 81 -1.26 -24.15 -26.75
N LYS A 82 -0.02 -23.74 -27.01
CA LYS A 82 0.80 -22.99 -26.02
C LYS A 82 0.18 -21.64 -25.68
N TYR A 83 -0.34 -20.93 -26.67
CA TYR A 83 -1.02 -19.65 -26.44
C TYR A 83 -2.28 -19.86 -25.61
N GLU A 84 -3.13 -20.82 -25.96
CA GLU A 84 -4.39 -21.10 -25.27
C GLU A 84 -4.15 -21.52 -23.81
N THR A 85 -3.17 -22.41 -23.57
CA THR A 85 -2.78 -22.83 -22.22
C THR A 85 -2.29 -21.65 -21.40
N GLN A 86 -1.32 -20.86 -21.90
CA GLN A 86 -0.81 -19.66 -21.23
C GLN A 86 -1.90 -18.62 -20.98
N HIS A 87 -2.80 -18.42 -21.94
CA HIS A 87 -3.90 -17.49 -21.82
C HIS A 87 -4.87 -17.92 -20.72
N SER A 88 -5.26 -19.20 -20.70
CA SER A 88 -6.14 -19.76 -19.68
C SER A 88 -5.52 -19.69 -18.27
N GLU A 89 -4.22 -19.92 -18.15
CA GLU A 89 -3.48 -19.78 -16.89
C GLU A 89 -3.42 -18.33 -16.42
N ALA A 90 -3.13 -17.38 -17.33
CA ALA A 90 -3.14 -15.96 -17.02
C ALA A 90 -4.52 -15.49 -16.56
N CYS A 91 -5.59 -15.90 -17.23
CA CYS A 91 -6.96 -15.60 -16.81
C CYS A 91 -7.25 -16.14 -15.40
N ARG A 92 -6.86 -17.39 -15.10
CA ARG A 92 -7.02 -17.98 -13.76
C ARG A 92 -6.24 -17.21 -12.69
N GLN A 93 -5.00 -16.81 -12.99
CA GLN A 93 -4.17 -16.02 -12.07
C GLN A 93 -4.78 -14.64 -11.82
N ILE A 94 -5.27 -13.97 -12.87
CA ILE A 94 -5.95 -12.68 -12.74
C ILE A 94 -7.18 -12.82 -11.84
N SER A 95 -8.05 -13.81 -12.09
CA SER A 95 -9.23 -14.03 -11.26
C SER A 95 -8.89 -14.33 -9.79
N SER A 96 -7.81 -15.07 -9.53
CA SER A 96 -7.32 -15.29 -8.17
C SER A 96 -6.89 -13.98 -7.50
N LEU A 97 -6.08 -13.17 -8.19
CA LEU A 97 -5.59 -11.90 -7.66
C LEU A 97 -6.72 -10.88 -7.45
N GLU A 98 -7.72 -10.86 -8.33
CA GLU A 98 -8.93 -10.05 -8.17
C GLU A 98 -9.73 -10.48 -6.92
N GLY A 99 -9.82 -11.79 -6.66
CA GLY A 99 -10.40 -12.34 -5.44
C GLY A 99 -9.65 -11.88 -4.17
N ASP A 100 -8.33 -12.06 -4.14
CA ASP A 100 -7.48 -11.66 -3.02
C ASP A 100 -7.54 -10.14 -2.76
N LEU A 101 -7.60 -9.34 -3.83
CA LEU A 101 -7.76 -7.89 -3.76
C LEU A 101 -9.11 -7.50 -3.15
N ALA A 102 -10.19 -8.17 -3.57
CA ALA A 102 -11.53 -7.95 -3.04
C ALA A 102 -11.61 -8.32 -1.54
N GLU A 103 -11.02 -9.46 -1.16
CA GLU A 103 -10.94 -9.89 0.24
C GLU A 103 -10.15 -8.89 1.09
N THR A 104 -8.95 -8.50 0.65
CA THR A 104 -8.11 -7.54 1.36
C THR A 104 -8.81 -6.19 1.53
N THR A 105 -9.53 -5.76 0.49
CA THR A 105 -10.34 -4.53 0.51
C THR A 105 -11.47 -4.63 1.53
N ALA A 106 -12.20 -5.74 1.57
CA ALA A 106 -13.27 -5.97 2.54
C ALA A 106 -12.74 -6.01 3.98
N VAL A 107 -11.61 -6.68 4.24
CA VAL A 107 -10.97 -6.72 5.55
C VAL A 107 -10.52 -5.32 5.99
N ARG A 108 -9.90 -4.56 5.08
CA ARG A 108 -9.51 -3.17 5.33
C ARG A 108 -10.72 -2.31 5.72
N ASP A 109 -11.83 -2.44 5.02
CA ASP A 109 -13.04 -1.65 5.29
C ASP A 109 -13.67 -2.02 6.63
N GLN A 110 -13.68 -3.32 6.97
CA GLN A 110 -14.13 -3.79 8.27
C GLN A 110 -13.25 -3.26 9.41
N LEU A 111 -11.92 -3.25 9.24
CA LEU A 111 -11.00 -2.69 10.23
C LEU A 111 -11.17 -1.18 10.40
N HIS A 112 -11.37 -0.43 9.31
CA HIS A 112 -11.68 1.00 9.41
C HIS A 112 -13.00 1.26 10.15
N LYS A 113 -14.03 0.44 9.92
CA LYS A 113 -15.28 0.51 10.68
C LYS A 113 -15.03 0.24 12.17
N TYR A 114 -14.29 -0.82 12.48
CA TYR A 114 -13.98 -1.19 13.86
C TYR A 114 -13.16 -0.11 14.60
N ILE A 115 -12.23 0.57 13.92
CA ILE A 115 -11.49 1.70 14.49
C ILE A 115 -12.45 2.81 14.93
N ARG A 116 -13.41 3.19 14.07
CA ARG A 116 -14.40 4.22 14.42
C ARG A 116 -15.28 3.82 15.61
N GLU A 117 -15.66 2.55 15.69
CA GLU A 117 -16.42 2.02 16.83
C GLU A 117 -15.61 2.10 18.14
N LEU A 118 -14.31 1.79 18.09
CA LEU A 118 -13.40 1.93 19.23
C LEU A 118 -13.19 3.39 19.64
N GLU A 119 -13.05 4.29 18.67
CA GLU A 119 -12.93 5.74 18.91
C GLU A 119 -14.18 6.26 19.62
N GLN A 120 -15.37 5.90 19.15
CA GLN A 120 -16.64 6.27 19.78
C GLN A 120 -16.75 5.73 21.21
N ALA A 121 -16.42 4.45 21.43
CA ALA A 121 -16.45 3.85 22.76
C ALA A 121 -15.45 4.53 23.72
N ASN A 122 -14.30 4.98 23.22
CA ASN A 122 -13.33 5.72 24.00
C ASN A 122 -13.85 7.12 24.38
N ASP A 123 -14.47 7.84 23.44
CA ASP A 123 -15.10 9.14 23.72
C ASP A 123 -16.20 9.01 24.80
N ASP A 124 -17.01 7.95 24.73
CA ASP A 124 -18.04 7.66 25.72
C ASP A 124 -17.44 7.33 27.09
N LEU A 125 -16.33 6.58 27.12
CA LEU A 125 -15.59 6.27 28.34
C LEU A 125 -14.99 7.52 28.96
N GLU A 126 -14.40 8.42 28.16
CA GLU A 126 -13.90 9.70 28.64
C GLU A 126 -15.03 10.57 29.20
N ARG A 127 -16.19 10.60 28.55
CA ARG A 127 -17.37 11.32 29.05
C ARG A 127 -17.82 10.75 30.41
N ALA A 128 -17.93 9.43 30.53
CA ALA A 128 -18.28 8.77 31.79
C ALA A 128 -17.26 9.05 32.91
N LYS A 129 -15.97 9.06 32.57
CA LYS A 129 -14.89 9.44 33.50
C LYS A 129 -15.07 10.87 33.99
N ARG A 130 -15.33 11.84 33.11
CA ARG A 130 -15.55 13.25 33.50
C ARG A 130 -16.76 13.40 34.40
N ALA A 131 -17.87 12.74 34.09
CA ALA A 131 -19.06 12.74 34.94
C ALA A 131 -18.80 12.13 36.33
N THR A 132 -18.00 11.06 36.39
CA THR A 132 -17.62 10.41 37.65
C THR A 132 -16.75 11.31 38.51
N ILE A 133 -15.75 11.97 37.91
CA ILE A 133 -14.88 12.93 38.61
C ILE A 133 -15.72 14.07 39.20
N MET A 134 -16.61 14.67 38.40
CA MET A 134 -17.50 15.75 38.87
C MET A 134 -18.38 15.30 40.04
N SER A 135 -18.94 14.07 39.97
CA SER A 135 -19.73 13.53 41.08
C SER A 135 -18.91 13.27 42.35
N LEU A 136 -17.63 12.93 42.22
CA LEU A 136 -16.72 12.77 43.36
C LEU A 136 -16.38 14.13 43.96
N GLU A 137 -16.05 15.12 43.13
CA GLU A 137 -15.78 16.50 43.56
C GLU A 137 -16.98 17.10 44.29
N ASP A 138 -18.21 16.87 43.81
CA ASP A 138 -19.44 17.29 44.48
C ASP A 138 -19.61 16.63 45.86
N PHE A 139 -19.25 15.35 45.99
CA PHE A 139 -19.29 14.64 47.27
C PHE A 139 -18.23 15.18 48.24
N GLU A 140 -17.00 15.40 47.76
CA GLU A 140 -15.91 16.00 48.54
C GLU A 140 -16.30 17.39 49.07
N GLN A 141 -16.90 18.23 48.24
CA GLN A 141 -17.38 19.55 48.66
C GLN A 141 -18.45 19.45 49.75
N ARG A 142 -19.44 18.56 49.60
CA ARG A 142 -20.47 18.33 50.63
C ARG A 142 -19.87 17.81 51.93
N MET A 143 -18.90 16.91 51.84
CA MET A 143 -18.20 16.38 53.01
C MET A 143 -17.43 17.49 53.74
N ASN A 144 -16.71 18.35 53.00
CA ASN A 144 -16.01 19.50 53.57
C ASN A 144 -16.97 20.45 54.30
N GLN A 145 -18.14 20.75 53.71
CA GLN A 145 -19.15 21.58 54.38
C GLN A 145 -19.70 20.95 55.67
N VAL A 146 -19.78 19.62 55.74
CA VAL A 146 -20.18 18.92 56.97
C VAL A 146 -19.07 19.01 58.02
N ILE A 147 -17.81 18.86 57.60
CA ILE A 147 -16.65 19.02 58.48
C ILE A 147 -16.60 20.43 59.06
N GLU A 148 -16.76 21.46 58.22
CA GLU A 148 -16.77 22.87 58.66
C GLU A 148 -17.90 23.14 59.67
N ARG A 149 -19.10 22.61 59.43
CA ARG A 149 -20.21 22.73 60.38
C ARG A 149 -19.94 22.00 61.69
N ASN A 150 -19.33 20.81 61.64
CA ASN A 150 -18.96 20.09 62.86
C ASN A 150 -17.90 20.85 63.67
N ALA A 151 -16.87 21.38 63.02
CA ALA A 151 -15.84 22.20 63.69
C ALA A 151 -16.45 23.46 64.33
N PHE A 152 -17.42 24.10 63.67
CA PHE A 152 -18.16 25.21 64.25
C PHE A 152 -18.95 24.79 65.49
N LEU A 153 -19.69 23.68 65.42
CA LEU A 153 -20.44 23.15 66.56
C LEU A 153 -19.53 22.72 67.72
N GLU A 154 -18.35 22.14 67.44
CA GLU A 154 -17.34 21.83 68.45
C GLU A 154 -16.90 23.10 69.19
N SER A 155 -16.64 24.20 68.47
CA SER A 155 -16.28 25.47 69.11
C SER A 155 -17.41 26.07 69.97
N GLU A 156 -18.68 25.95 69.54
CA GLU A 156 -19.83 26.36 70.36
C GLU A 156 -19.95 25.52 71.65
N LEU A 157 -19.61 24.22 71.57
CA LEU A 157 -19.56 23.34 72.74
C LEU A 157 -18.41 23.72 73.69
N ASP A 158 -17.23 24.03 73.16
CA ASP A 158 -16.07 24.49 73.94
C ASP A 158 -16.37 25.82 74.66
N GLU A 159 -17.00 26.79 73.99
CA GLU A 159 -17.44 28.04 74.61
C GLU A 159 -18.43 27.80 75.75
N LYS A 160 -19.38 26.88 75.54
CA LYS A 160 -20.33 26.47 76.57
C LYS A 160 -19.63 25.84 77.77
N GLU A 161 -18.63 24.98 77.54
CA GLU A 161 -17.82 24.38 78.62
C GLU A 161 -17.05 25.45 79.40
N ASN A 162 -16.38 26.39 78.71
CA ASN A 162 -15.68 27.51 79.33
C ASN A 162 -16.60 28.39 80.20
N LEU A 163 -17.82 28.65 79.74
CA LEU A 163 -18.82 29.37 80.52
C LEU A 163 -19.27 28.57 81.74
N LEU A 164 -19.45 27.25 81.62
CA LEU A 164 -19.78 26.39 82.74
C LEU A 164 -18.66 26.39 83.79
N GLU A 165 -17.39 26.33 83.38
CA GLU A 165 -16.24 26.47 84.28
C GLU A 165 -16.25 27.83 84.98
N SER A 166 -16.47 28.92 84.24
CA SER A 166 -16.50 30.28 84.79
C SER A 166 -17.65 30.45 85.80
N VAL A 167 -18.83 29.92 85.50
CA VAL A 167 -19.97 29.89 86.43
C VAL A 167 -19.62 29.07 87.66
N GLN A 168 -18.91 27.95 87.51
CA GLN A 168 -18.50 27.13 88.64
C GLN A 168 -17.50 27.87 89.54
N ARG A 169 -16.48 28.52 88.96
CA ARG A 169 -15.53 29.36 89.71
C ARG A 169 -16.23 30.49 90.47
N LEU A 170 -17.12 31.23 89.81
CA LEU A 170 -17.90 32.30 90.45
C LEU A 170 -18.81 31.77 91.58
N LYS A 171 -19.37 30.56 91.43
CA LYS A 171 -20.12 29.93 92.51
C LYS A 171 -19.23 29.61 93.71
N ASP A 172 -18.02 29.11 93.47
CA ASP A 172 -17.05 28.81 94.52
C ASP A 172 -16.58 30.11 95.22
N GLU A 173 -16.26 31.16 94.46
CA GLU A 173 -15.95 32.49 95.01
C GLU A 173 -17.13 33.08 95.81
N ALA A 174 -18.36 33.00 95.30
CA ALA A 174 -19.55 33.46 96.03
C ALA A 174 -19.80 32.64 97.30
N ARG A 175 -19.40 31.35 97.30
CA ARG A 175 -19.45 30.50 98.48
C ARG A 175 -18.38 30.88 99.49
N ASP A 176 -17.17 31.21 99.05
CA ASP A 176 -16.07 31.64 99.90
C ASP A 176 -16.34 33.02 100.51
N LEU A 177 -16.79 34.00 99.73
CA LEU A 177 -17.20 35.31 100.23
C LEU A 177 -18.34 35.22 101.26
N ARG A 178 -19.31 34.31 101.07
CA ARG A 178 -20.36 34.04 102.08
C ARG A 178 -19.76 33.49 103.37
N GLN A 179 -18.73 32.65 103.29
CA GLN A 179 -18.01 32.16 104.47
C GLN A 179 -17.23 33.30 105.14
N GLU A 180 -16.53 34.14 104.38
CA GLU A 180 -15.82 35.30 104.90
C GLU A 180 -16.76 36.29 105.60
N LEU A 181 -17.92 36.61 105.00
CA LEU A 181 -18.93 37.46 105.63
C LEU A 181 -19.49 36.83 106.92
N ALA A 182 -19.69 35.52 106.96
CA ALA A 182 -20.12 34.82 108.18
C ALA A 182 -19.03 34.89 109.28
N VAL A 183 -17.75 34.85 108.91
CA VAL A 183 -16.62 35.03 109.83
C VAL A 183 -16.51 36.49 110.29
N GLN A 184 -16.64 37.46 109.39
CA GLN A 184 -16.64 38.89 109.72
C GLN A 184 -17.83 39.29 110.60
N GLN A 185 -19.02 38.70 110.42
CA GLN A 185 -20.13 38.88 111.35
C GLN A 185 -19.82 38.33 112.75
N LYS A 186 -19.09 37.21 112.84
CA LYS A 186 -18.57 36.70 114.13
C LYS A 186 -17.49 37.61 114.73
N GLN A 187 -16.65 38.23 113.91
CA GLN A 187 -15.59 39.15 114.36
C GLN A 187 -16.12 40.57 114.69
N GLN A 188 -17.15 41.08 114.01
CA GLN A 188 -17.81 42.36 114.31
C GLN A 188 -18.58 42.37 115.63
N VAL A 189 -18.87 41.21 116.22
CA VAL A 189 -19.38 41.14 117.61
C VAL A 189 -18.27 41.44 118.63
N GLN A 190 -16.99 41.41 118.25
CA GLN A 190 -15.88 41.55 119.22
C GLN A 190 -15.17 42.91 119.25
N GLU A 191 -15.20 43.77 118.23
CA GLU A 191 -14.64 45.14 118.36
C GLU A 191 -15.44 46.22 117.62
N ARG A 192 -15.85 47.25 118.37
CA ARG A 192 -16.46 48.51 117.90
C ARG A 192 -15.45 49.66 118.04
N LYS A 193 -15.13 50.39 116.95
CA LYS A 193 -15.38 51.85 116.71
C LYS A 193 -14.42 52.55 115.69
N PRO A 194 -14.80 53.72 115.11
CA PRO A 194 -14.52 54.16 113.73
C PRO A 194 -13.77 55.52 113.56
N SER A 195 -13.41 55.92 112.32
CA SER A 195 -13.47 57.31 111.76
C SER A 195 -12.77 57.44 110.36
N PHE A 196 -13.43 57.91 109.28
CA PHE A 196 -13.35 59.25 108.59
C PHE A 196 -11.92 59.66 108.09
N SER A 197 -11.60 60.26 106.92
CA SER A 197 -12.27 61.08 105.88
C SER A 197 -11.33 61.35 104.66
N SER A 198 -11.91 61.87 103.56
CA SER A 198 -11.41 62.87 102.56
C SER A 198 -10.41 62.56 101.40
N ALA A 199 -10.80 63.02 100.19
CA ALA A 199 -10.06 63.15 98.90
C ALA A 199 -9.08 64.38 98.89
N PRO A 200 -8.22 64.71 97.87
CA PRO A 200 -8.49 64.84 96.41
C PRO A 200 -7.32 64.58 95.38
N LEU A 201 -7.63 64.79 94.07
CA LEU A 201 -6.89 64.81 92.76
C LEU A 201 -5.52 65.60 92.71
N PRO A 202 -4.64 65.57 91.64
CA PRO A 202 -4.97 65.55 90.18
C PRO A 202 -3.95 64.98 89.11
N SER A 203 -4.44 64.95 87.84
CA SER A 203 -3.82 65.33 86.54
C SER A 203 -2.85 64.45 85.69
N ALA A 204 -3.30 64.27 84.42
CA ALA A 204 -2.60 64.26 83.11
C ALA A 204 -1.62 63.08 82.78
N ALA A 205 -1.58 62.47 81.59
CA ALA A 205 -1.91 62.90 80.23
C ALA A 205 -2.24 61.71 79.27
N THR A 206 -3.03 62.01 78.23
CA THR A 206 -3.15 61.33 76.91
C THR A 206 -1.88 61.46 76.04
N PRO A 207 -1.71 60.85 74.84
CA PRO A 207 -2.57 59.92 74.05
C PRO A 207 -1.82 58.58 73.71
N SER A 208 -2.34 57.53 73.07
CA SER A 208 -3.09 57.44 71.79
C SER A 208 -3.77 56.08 71.58
N ARG A 209 -4.92 56.13 70.90
CA ARG A 209 -5.82 55.09 70.36
C ARG A 209 -5.98 55.43 68.86
N PRO A 210 -6.56 54.61 67.95
CA PRO A 210 -6.37 53.22 67.46
C PRO A 210 -6.14 53.28 65.90
N PRO A 211 -6.61 52.37 65.00
CA PRO A 211 -7.15 51.01 65.13
C PRO A 211 -6.60 49.98 64.12
N ALA A 212 -6.91 48.73 64.44
CA ALA A 212 -6.96 47.62 63.50
C ALA A 212 -8.04 47.82 62.42
N SER A 213 -7.75 47.36 61.21
CA SER A 213 -8.72 46.84 60.23
C SER A 213 -7.92 46.15 59.12
N ALA A 214 -8.01 44.82 59.06
CA ALA A 214 -8.80 44.10 58.06
C ALA A 214 -7.97 43.74 56.81
N GLU A 215 -7.29 42.59 56.88
CA GLU A 215 -7.06 41.72 55.73
C GLU A 215 -8.26 40.76 55.71
N PRO A 216 -9.06 40.72 54.63
CA PRO A 216 -8.69 39.80 53.55
C PRO A 216 -9.10 40.32 52.17
N PHE A 217 -8.36 39.98 51.13
CA PHE A 217 -8.92 39.57 49.82
C PHE A 217 -7.76 39.33 48.85
N SER A 218 -7.55 38.07 48.48
CA SER A 218 -6.90 37.76 47.21
C SER A 218 -7.26 36.36 46.71
N THR A 219 -8.05 36.35 45.65
CA THR A 219 -8.12 35.34 44.58
C THR A 219 -8.86 36.01 43.40
N PRO A 220 -8.73 35.59 42.13
CA PRO A 220 -7.79 34.63 41.52
C PRO A 220 -7.24 35.05 40.11
N GLN A 221 -6.37 34.18 39.55
CA GLN A 221 -6.19 33.82 38.12
C GLN A 221 -4.94 34.29 37.27
N PRO A 222 -4.53 33.46 36.26
CA PRO A 222 -3.16 33.27 35.70
C PRO A 222 -3.00 33.99 34.32
N PRO A 223 -2.09 33.67 33.35
CA PRO A 223 -0.95 32.72 33.21
C PRO A 223 0.39 33.46 32.90
N VAL A 224 1.59 32.90 32.69
CA VAL A 224 2.08 32.07 31.56
C VAL A 224 3.52 31.59 31.83
N SER A 225 3.86 30.42 31.27
CA SER A 225 5.15 29.75 31.10
C SER A 225 6.44 30.59 31.08
N ARG A 226 7.53 30.05 31.65
CA ARG A 226 8.74 29.56 30.92
C ARG A 226 9.87 29.07 31.86
N GLY A 227 10.23 27.80 31.72
CA GLY A 227 11.62 27.33 31.71
C GLY A 227 12.29 27.00 33.05
N HIS A 228 12.31 25.71 33.42
CA HIS A 228 13.38 25.18 34.28
C HIS A 228 13.82 23.81 33.76
N LEU A 229 15.02 23.77 33.17
CA LEU A 229 15.78 22.56 32.91
C LEU A 229 16.95 22.57 33.90
N SER A 230 16.84 21.76 34.95
CA SER A 230 18.02 21.26 35.67
C SER A 230 17.72 19.85 36.15
N GLY A 231 18.58 18.93 35.74
CA GLY A 231 18.31 17.50 35.65
C GLY A 231 18.08 16.82 37.00
N THR A 232 17.00 16.04 37.07
CA THR A 232 16.88 14.95 38.02
C THR A 232 17.29 13.64 37.31
N PRO A 233 18.12 12.79 37.95
CA PRO A 233 18.50 11.52 37.36
C PRO A 233 17.26 10.61 37.27
N LEU A 234 16.94 10.14 36.06
CA LEU A 234 15.87 9.18 35.81
C LEU A 234 15.97 8.01 36.79
N THR A 235 14.84 7.62 37.40
CA THR A 235 14.77 6.45 38.28
C THR A 235 15.25 5.21 37.53
N THR A 236 15.89 4.26 38.23
CA THR A 236 16.46 3.03 37.63
C THR A 236 15.43 2.28 36.78
N SER A 237 14.16 2.29 37.17
CA SER A 237 13.04 1.72 36.41
C SER A 237 12.76 2.43 35.07
N ALA A 238 12.81 3.77 35.04
CA ALA A 238 12.61 4.53 33.80
C ALA A 238 13.73 4.30 32.78
N ARG A 239 14.98 4.10 33.25
CA ARG A 239 16.12 3.76 32.38
C ARG A 239 16.00 2.36 31.79
N ILE A 240 15.60 1.38 32.59
CA ILE A 240 15.42 -0.01 32.13
C ILE A 240 14.28 -0.09 31.11
N SER A 241 13.16 0.62 31.34
CA SER A 241 12.05 0.70 30.39
C SER A 241 12.46 1.35 29.07
N ALA A 242 13.19 2.46 29.13
CA ALA A 242 13.70 3.13 27.93
C ALA A 242 14.68 2.24 27.13
N LEU A 243 15.56 1.50 27.80
CA LEU A 243 16.49 0.56 27.13
C LEU A 243 15.77 -0.63 26.49
N ASN A 244 14.69 -1.14 27.11
CA ASN A 244 13.86 -2.19 26.51
C ASN A 244 13.13 -1.71 25.25
N ILE A 245 12.58 -0.50 25.28
CA ILE A 245 11.91 0.11 24.12
C ILE A 245 12.92 0.34 22.98
N VAL A 246 14.11 0.84 23.29
CA VAL A 246 15.20 1.01 22.31
C VAL A 246 15.68 -0.33 21.76
N GLY A 247 15.80 -1.36 22.61
CA GLY A 247 16.14 -2.72 22.18
C GLY A 247 15.09 -3.33 21.25
N GLU A 248 13.81 -3.11 21.53
CA GLU A 248 12.70 -3.59 20.69
C GLU A 248 12.62 -2.84 19.35
N LEU A 249 12.86 -1.53 19.36
CA LEU A 249 12.97 -0.72 18.14
C LEU A 249 14.14 -1.17 17.27
N LEU A 250 15.32 -1.43 17.84
CA LEU A 250 16.47 -1.93 17.10
C LEU A 250 16.23 -3.33 16.52
N ARG A 251 15.56 -4.22 17.27
CA ARG A 251 15.14 -5.55 16.76
C ARG A 251 14.15 -5.43 15.61
N LYS A 252 13.19 -4.50 15.70
CA LYS A 252 12.17 -4.26 14.66
C LYS A 252 12.74 -3.54 13.43
N VAL A 253 13.72 -2.65 13.61
CA VAL A 253 14.50 -2.04 12.51
C VAL A 253 15.41 -3.08 11.85
N GLY A 254 15.99 -4.01 12.61
CA GLY A 254 16.76 -5.14 12.09
C GLY A 254 15.92 -6.05 11.19
N VAL A 255 14.71 -6.41 11.64
CA VAL A 255 13.76 -7.22 10.84
C VAL A 255 13.31 -6.49 9.57
N ARG A 256 13.01 -5.18 9.64
CA ARG A 256 12.68 -4.40 8.44
C ARG A 256 13.86 -4.22 7.48
N SER A 257 15.08 -4.12 8.01
CA SER A 257 16.31 -4.05 7.20
C SER A 257 16.55 -5.37 6.49
N SER A 258 16.37 -6.50 7.18
CA SER A 258 16.48 -7.85 6.61
C SER A 258 15.39 -8.11 5.56
N ALA A 259 14.15 -7.68 5.80
CA ALA A 259 13.07 -7.76 4.80
C ALA A 259 13.36 -6.90 3.55
N ARG A 260 13.96 -5.71 3.72
CA ARG A 260 14.36 -4.85 2.60
C ARG A 260 15.53 -5.44 1.79
N VAL A 261 16.47 -6.12 2.45
CA VAL A 261 17.55 -6.87 1.80
C VAL A 261 17.01 -8.10 1.06
N GLY A 262 16.07 -8.84 1.67
CA GLY A 262 15.38 -9.96 1.03
C GLY A 262 14.59 -9.54 -0.20
N PHE A 263 13.89 -8.40 -0.14
CA PHE A 263 13.16 -7.84 -1.28
C PHE A 263 14.11 -7.40 -2.42
N ARG A 264 15.25 -6.77 -2.10
CA ARG A 264 16.27 -6.43 -3.12
C ARG A 264 16.89 -7.67 -3.76
N SER A 265 17.16 -8.72 -2.96
CA SER A 265 17.67 -10.00 -3.47
C SER A 265 16.65 -10.70 -4.37
N TRP A 266 15.37 -10.67 -4.01
CA TRP A 266 14.28 -11.22 -4.82
C TRP A 266 14.10 -10.46 -6.15
N ILE A 267 14.18 -9.13 -6.14
CA ILE A 267 14.16 -8.31 -7.37
C ILE A 267 15.37 -8.65 -8.26
N GLN A 268 16.56 -8.79 -7.69
CA GLN A 268 17.75 -9.16 -8.45
C GLN A 268 17.63 -10.58 -9.04
N ALA A 269 17.11 -11.53 -8.28
CA ALA A 269 16.85 -12.89 -8.77
C ALA A 269 15.78 -12.92 -9.86
N ALA A 270 14.72 -12.13 -9.73
CA ALA A 270 13.69 -11.96 -10.75
C ALA A 270 14.26 -11.33 -12.03
N ALA A 271 15.10 -10.29 -11.91
CA ALA A 271 15.77 -9.65 -13.03
C ALA A 271 16.73 -10.60 -13.77
N VAL A 272 17.46 -11.44 -13.05
CA VAL A 272 18.32 -12.49 -13.65
C VAL A 272 17.47 -13.54 -14.37
N LYS A 273 16.34 -13.95 -13.80
CA LYS A 273 15.43 -14.94 -14.40
C LYS A 273 14.77 -14.39 -15.68
N VAL A 274 14.36 -13.12 -15.69
CA VAL A 274 13.89 -12.41 -16.88
C VAL A 274 15.00 -12.32 -17.93
N LYS A 275 16.23 -12.01 -17.52
CA LYS A 275 17.37 -11.92 -18.45
C LYS A 275 17.77 -13.27 -19.07
N MET A 276 17.58 -14.38 -18.33
CA MET A 276 17.76 -15.73 -18.87
C MET A 276 16.63 -16.17 -19.81
N LEU A 277 15.39 -15.75 -19.55
CA LEU A 277 14.23 -16.09 -20.37
C LEU A 277 14.19 -15.32 -21.70
N PHE A 278 14.81 -14.14 -21.78
CA PHE A 278 14.73 -13.28 -22.96
C PHE A 278 16.02 -13.12 -23.78
N GLY A 279 17.18 -13.61 -23.32
CA GLY A 279 18.44 -13.54 -24.09
C GLY A 279 18.89 -12.11 -24.45
N PRO A 280 20.16 -11.89 -24.89
CA PRO A 280 20.65 -10.55 -25.15
C PRO A 280 20.25 -10.12 -26.58
N SER A 281 19.05 -9.59 -26.75
CA SER A 281 18.74 -8.77 -27.92
C SER A 281 19.11 -7.33 -27.62
N SER A 282 20.11 -6.85 -28.34
CA SER A 282 20.60 -5.47 -28.36
C SER A 282 19.47 -4.49 -28.68
N LEU A 283 18.99 -3.76 -27.67
CA LEU A 283 18.34 -2.47 -27.88
C LEU A 283 18.94 -1.43 -26.93
N SER A 284 19.54 -0.44 -27.56
CA SER A 284 20.22 0.73 -27.01
C SER A 284 19.31 1.52 -26.08
N THR A 285 19.72 1.70 -24.83
CA THR A 285 19.07 2.62 -23.88
C THR A 285 19.57 4.06 -24.15
N PRO A 286 18.70 5.06 -24.37
CA PRO A 286 19.10 6.46 -24.25
C PRO A 286 19.22 6.85 -22.78
N GLY A 287 20.19 7.72 -22.50
CA GLY A 287 20.72 8.02 -21.17
C GLY A 287 19.74 8.51 -20.11
N LEU A 288 20.08 8.17 -18.86
CA LEU A 288 19.57 8.81 -17.65
C LEU A 288 20.44 10.04 -17.32
N PRO A 289 19.85 11.20 -16.95
CA PRO A 289 20.59 12.22 -16.26
C PRO A 289 20.67 11.91 -14.77
N ASN A 290 21.87 12.18 -14.24
CA ASN A 290 22.23 12.21 -12.83
C ASN A 290 21.46 13.31 -12.10
N VAL A 291 20.82 13.02 -10.96
CA VAL A 291 20.34 14.06 -10.02
C VAL A 291 20.62 13.65 -8.58
N THR A 292 21.41 14.51 -7.94
CA THR A 292 21.80 14.59 -6.53
C THR A 292 20.61 14.94 -5.62
N GLN A 293 20.73 14.52 -4.36
CA GLN A 293 19.85 14.76 -3.20
C GLN A 293 19.04 16.07 -3.14
N VAL A 294 17.78 15.98 -2.65
CA VAL A 294 17.18 16.89 -1.63
C VAL A 294 16.14 16.10 -0.79
N SER A 295 16.11 16.36 0.52
CA SER A 295 15.25 15.73 1.56
C SER A 295 13.85 16.42 1.68
N PRO A 296 12.97 16.12 2.68
CA PRO A 296 11.55 15.82 2.47
C PRO A 296 10.56 16.91 2.94
N LEU A 297 9.31 16.94 2.42
CA LEU A 297 8.14 17.52 3.10
C LEU A 297 6.80 17.17 2.41
N SER A 298 5.90 16.57 3.22
CA SER A 298 4.42 16.68 3.24
C SER A 298 3.51 15.92 2.26
N PRO A 299 2.27 15.57 2.69
CA PRO A 299 1.47 14.47 2.16
C PRO A 299 0.48 14.91 1.06
N LEU A 300 0.30 14.08 0.04
CA LEU A 300 -0.64 14.30 -1.06
C LEU A 300 -1.85 13.36 -0.98
N GLN A 301 -2.98 13.94 -1.36
CA GLN A 301 -4.35 13.45 -1.27
C GLN A 301 -4.66 12.36 -2.30
N ASP A 302 -5.56 11.43 -1.93
CA ASP A 302 -6.06 10.28 -2.70
C ASP A 302 -6.97 10.64 -3.90
N THR A 303 -6.52 11.49 -4.83
CA THR A 303 -7.33 11.84 -6.03
C THR A 303 -6.76 11.37 -7.37
N ASP A 304 -5.49 10.95 -7.44
CA ASP A 304 -4.84 10.69 -8.74
C ASP A 304 -4.98 9.26 -9.28
N TYR A 305 -5.34 8.28 -8.43
CA TYR A 305 -5.45 6.89 -8.88
C TYR A 305 -6.69 6.60 -9.73
N ARG A 306 -7.78 7.37 -9.56
CA ARG A 306 -9.04 7.14 -10.29
C ARG A 306 -8.96 7.63 -11.75
N SER A 307 -8.28 8.76 -11.97
CA SER A 307 -8.09 9.35 -13.30
C SER A 307 -7.21 8.48 -14.22
N SER A 308 -6.19 7.82 -13.64
CA SER A 308 -5.27 6.97 -14.40
C SER A 308 -5.92 5.65 -14.85
N ALA A 309 -6.81 5.08 -14.02
CA ALA A 309 -7.57 3.89 -14.37
C ALA A 309 -8.60 4.17 -15.49
N ASP A 310 -9.29 5.31 -15.43
CA ASP A 310 -10.25 5.71 -16.46
C ASP A 310 -9.54 6.00 -17.80
N THR A 311 -8.34 6.58 -17.77
CA THR A 311 -7.53 6.83 -18.97
C THR A 311 -7.04 5.53 -19.62
N LEU A 312 -6.64 4.53 -18.83
CA LEU A 312 -6.23 3.21 -19.34
C LEU A 312 -7.40 2.42 -19.95
N LEU A 313 -8.59 2.51 -19.35
CA LEU A 313 -9.81 1.87 -19.89
C LEU A 313 -10.26 2.54 -21.19
N GLN A 314 -10.14 3.87 -21.29
CA GLN A 314 -10.45 4.62 -22.51
C GLN A 314 -9.49 4.27 -23.64
N THR A 315 -8.17 4.21 -23.36
CA THR A 315 -7.16 3.84 -24.36
C THR A 315 -7.36 2.41 -24.87
N ARG A 316 -7.75 1.46 -24.00
CA ARG A 316 -8.10 0.09 -24.42
C ARG A 316 -9.35 0.03 -25.29
N ARG A 317 -10.38 0.84 -24.98
CA ARG A 317 -11.58 0.95 -25.83
C ARG A 317 -11.25 1.51 -27.21
N ASP A 318 -10.43 2.55 -27.27
CA ASP A 318 -10.08 3.20 -28.55
C ASP A 318 -9.23 2.27 -29.44
N VAL A 319 -8.32 1.49 -28.86
CA VAL A 319 -7.55 0.47 -29.59
C VAL A 319 -8.45 -0.65 -30.12
N PHE A 320 -9.43 -1.10 -29.33
CA PHE A 320 -10.38 -2.14 -29.75
C PHE A 320 -11.30 -1.65 -30.88
N VAL A 321 -11.79 -0.41 -30.81
CA VAL A 321 -12.63 0.19 -31.85
C VAL A 321 -11.84 0.39 -33.14
N CYS A 322 -10.59 0.88 -33.08
CA CYS A 322 -9.72 1.00 -34.26
C CYS A 322 -9.38 -0.35 -34.91
N SER A 323 -9.24 -1.42 -34.12
CA SER A 323 -8.98 -2.75 -34.66
C SER A 323 -10.23 -3.35 -35.32
N LEU A 324 -11.43 -3.13 -34.74
CA LEU A 324 -12.69 -3.56 -35.35
C LEU A 324 -13.00 -2.81 -36.65
N THR A 325 -12.77 -1.50 -36.70
CA THR A 325 -12.98 -0.71 -37.94
C THR A 325 -11.98 -1.09 -39.03
N GLY A 326 -10.73 -1.42 -38.67
CA GLY A 326 -9.75 -1.97 -39.60
C GLY A 326 -10.17 -3.33 -40.19
N LEU A 327 -10.70 -4.23 -39.36
CA LEU A 327 -11.24 -5.53 -39.82
C LEU A 327 -12.48 -5.36 -40.72
N PHE A 328 -13.38 -4.44 -40.40
CA PHE A 328 -14.55 -4.15 -41.22
C PHE A 328 -14.18 -3.53 -42.58
N SER A 329 -13.20 -2.61 -42.62
CA SER A 329 -12.69 -2.06 -43.88
C SER A 329 -11.97 -3.11 -44.73
N ALA A 330 -11.22 -4.03 -44.11
CA ALA A 330 -10.56 -5.13 -44.84
C ALA A 330 -11.57 -6.13 -45.41
N LEU A 331 -12.66 -6.42 -44.69
CA LEU A 331 -13.77 -7.26 -45.18
C LEU A 331 -14.57 -6.58 -46.29
N ALA A 332 -14.78 -5.26 -46.21
CA ALA A 332 -15.45 -4.49 -47.26
C ALA A 332 -14.64 -4.44 -48.56
N LEU A 333 -13.33 -4.22 -48.47
CA LEU A 333 -12.43 -4.25 -49.62
C LEU A 333 -12.25 -5.66 -50.22
N GLY A 334 -12.34 -6.70 -49.39
CA GLY A 334 -12.34 -8.10 -49.86
C GLY A 334 -13.61 -8.48 -50.63
N PHE A 335 -14.74 -7.83 -50.36
CA PHE A 335 -16.01 -8.08 -51.05
C PHE A 335 -16.12 -7.36 -52.41
N GLU A 336 -15.45 -6.21 -52.59
CA GLU A 336 -15.37 -5.50 -53.89
C GLU A 336 -14.44 -6.18 -54.92
N LEU A 337 -13.60 -7.12 -54.50
CA LEU A 337 -12.69 -7.86 -55.38
C LEU A 337 -13.25 -9.20 -55.89
N ILE A 338 -14.47 -9.58 -55.46
CA ILE A 338 -15.12 -10.86 -55.76
C ILE A 338 -16.37 -10.69 -56.65
N TYR A 339 -16.71 -9.46 -57.04
CA TYR A 339 -17.67 -9.14 -58.12
C TYR A 339 -16.96 -8.29 -59.18
#